data_AF-A0A520JCM6-F1
#
_entry.id   AF-A0A520JCM6-F1
#
_cell.length_a   1.000
_cell.length_b   1.000
_cell.length_c   1.000
_cell.angle_alpha   90.00
_cell.angle_beta   90.00
_cell.angle_gamma   90.00
#
_symmetry.space_group_name_H-M   'P 1'
#
loop_
_entity.id
_entity.type
_entity.pdbx_description
1 polymer ?
#
loop_
_entity_poly.entity_id
_entity_poly.type
_entity_poly.pdbx_seq_one_letter_code
_entity_poly.pdbx_strand_id
1 'polypeptide(L)'
;MENALWRMPARLMLRQVRDGHRPAEQTEIAHGSLQEMVQLATAWGTDDALPVCIDCRGAPAPLVWADIVALRREPTFPIDI
;
A
#
# COMPACT_ATOMS: atom_id res chain seq x y z
N MET A 1 -13.73 11.59 -13.32
CA MET A 1 -12.53 12.40 -13.00
C MET A 1 -11.57 11.43 -12.35
N GLU A 2 -10.44 11.12 -12.99
CA GLU A 2 -9.44 10.20 -12.45
C GLU A 2 -8.90 10.80 -11.15
N ASN A 3 -8.99 10.07 -10.03
CA ASN A 3 -8.62 10.61 -8.73
C ASN A 3 -7.10 10.84 -8.71
N ALA A 4 -6.65 12.08 -8.53
CA ALA A 4 -5.24 12.47 -8.55
C ALA A 4 -4.38 11.66 -7.54
N LEU A 5 -5.03 11.12 -6.51
CA LEU A 5 -4.45 10.18 -5.56
C LEU A 5 -3.82 8.96 -6.22
N TRP A 6 -4.42 8.41 -7.26
CA TRP A 6 -3.93 7.18 -7.90
C TRP A 6 -2.57 7.36 -8.56
N ARG A 7 -2.24 8.59 -8.96
CA ARG A 7 -0.98 8.96 -9.61
C ARG A 7 0.10 9.40 -8.63
N MET A 8 -0.20 9.47 -7.34
CA MET A 8 0.79 9.88 -6.34
C MET A 8 1.90 8.84 -6.20
N PRO A 9 3.13 9.24 -5.88
CA PRO A 9 4.21 8.31 -5.63
C PRO A 9 3.96 7.49 -4.35
N ALA A 10 4.17 6.18 -4.44
CA ALA A 10 4.03 5.21 -3.37
C ALA A 10 5.14 4.14 -3.47
N ARG A 11 5.39 3.45 -2.35
CA ARG A 11 6.34 2.34 -2.27
C ARG A 11 5.64 1.10 -1.72
N LEU A 12 5.86 -0.05 -2.32
CA LEU A 12 5.42 -1.33 -1.77
C LEU A 12 6.53 -1.88 -0.89
N MET A 13 6.20 -2.15 0.37
CA MET A 13 7.12 -2.60 1.41
C MET A 13 6.75 -3.99 1.88
N LEU A 14 7.71 -4.92 1.91
CA LEU A 14 7.55 -6.20 2.58
C LEU A 14 7.70 -5.97 4.08
N ARG A 15 6.70 -6.41 4.86
CA ARG A 15 6.80 -6.44 6.32
C ARG A 15 7.21 -7.83 6.74
N GLN A 16 8.45 -7.99 7.23
CA GLN A 16 8.83 -9.24 7.85
C GLN A 16 8.14 -9.33 9.22
N VAL A 17 7.20 -10.27 9.39
CA VAL A 17 6.65 -10.60 10.71
C VAL A 17 7.73 -11.38 11.45
N ARG A 18 8.40 -10.74 12.40
CA ARG A 18 9.18 -11.44 13.42
C ARG A 18 8.31 -11.65 14.64
N ASP A 19 8.27 -12.88 15.14
CA ASP A 19 7.76 -13.18 16.47
C ASP A 19 8.66 -12.51 17.52
N GLY A 20 8.08 -11.56 18.27
CA GLY A 20 8.72 -10.99 19.46
C GLY A 20 9.37 -9.61 19.28
N HIS A 21 8.65 -8.58 19.73
CA HIS A 21 9.14 -7.32 20.34
C HIS A 21 10.22 -6.46 19.64
N ARG A 22 10.63 -6.76 18.40
CA ARG A 22 11.47 -5.86 17.58
C ARG A 22 10.63 -5.20 16.49
N PRO A 23 10.95 -3.96 16.08
CA PRO A 23 10.30 -3.34 14.93
C PRO A 23 10.50 -4.24 13.71
N ALA A 24 9.40 -4.54 13.01
CA ALA A 24 9.44 -5.34 11.78
C ALA A 24 10.40 -4.67 10.79
N GLU A 25 11.40 -5.41 10.30
CA GLU A 25 12.25 -4.95 9.22
C GLU A 25 11.37 -4.81 7.97
N GLN A 26 11.38 -3.62 7.38
CA GLN A 26 10.64 -3.30 6.17
C GLN A 26 11.63 -3.23 5.01
N THR A 27 11.36 -4.00 3.95
CA THR A 27 12.19 -3.99 2.74
C THR A 27 11.36 -3.44 1.59
N GLU A 28 11.85 -2.44 0.87
CA GLU A 28 11.18 -1.99 -0.36
C GLU A 28 11.22 -3.11 -1.39
N ILE A 29 10.05 -3.41 -1.95
CA ILE A 29 9.86 -4.34 -3.05
C ILE A 29 9.80 -3.57 -4.38
N ALA A 30 9.05 -2.47 -4.39
CA ALA A 30 8.78 -1.68 -5.58
C ALA A 30 8.45 -0.22 -5.23
N HIS A 31 8.54 0.65 -6.23
CA HIS A 31 8.08 2.05 -6.19
C HIS A 31 7.35 2.40 -7.48
N GLY A 32 6.41 3.35 -7.40
CA GLY A 32 5.64 3.80 -8.55
C GLY A 32 4.44 4.62 -8.13
N SER A 33 3.40 4.63 -8.94
CA SER A 33 2.12 5.24 -8.55
C SER A 33 1.38 4.38 -7.52
N LEU A 34 0.53 5.00 -6.71
CA LEU A 34 -0.34 4.29 -5.76
C LEU A 34 -1.19 3.22 -6.45
N GLN A 35 -1.67 3.49 -7.66
CA GLN A 35 -2.41 2.51 -8.47
C GLN A 35 -1.57 1.28 -8.79
N GLU A 36 -0.35 1.47 -9.29
CA GLU A 36 0.57 0.38 -9.60
C GLU A 36 0.92 -0.42 -8.33
N MET A 37 1.16 0.26 -7.20
CA MET A 37 1.49 -0.42 -5.93
C MET A 37 0.31 -1.24 -5.40
N VAL A 38 -0.92 -0.74 -5.51
CA VAL A 38 -2.13 -1.50 -5.14
C VAL A 38 -2.28 -2.72 -6.04
N GLN A 39 -2.09 -2.59 -7.35
CA GLN A 39 -2.16 -3.71 -8.29
C GLN A 39 -1.07 -4.77 -8.04
N LEU A 40 0.16 -4.34 -7.73
CA LEU A 40 1.24 -5.26 -7.37
C LEU A 40 0.95 -5.98 -6.04
N ALA A 41 0.43 -5.25 -5.04
CA ALA A 41 -0.01 -5.85 -3.79
C ALA A 41 -1.14 -6.86 -4.01
N THR A 42 -2.10 -6.58 -4.93
CA THR A 42 -3.14 -7.54 -5.36
C THR A 42 -2.52 -8.83 -5.85
N ALA A 43 -1.58 -8.74 -6.79
CA ALA A 43 -0.99 -9.90 -7.44
C ALA A 43 -0.13 -10.73 -6.47
N TRP A 44 0.41 -10.11 -5.42
CA TRP A 44 1.20 -10.79 -4.39
C TRP A 44 0.34 -11.46 -3.32
N GLY A 45 -0.84 -10.92 -3.00
CA GLY A 45 -1.74 -11.46 -1.98
C GLY A 45 -2.36 -12.82 -2.34
N THR A 46 -2.28 -13.26 -3.60
CA THR A 46 -2.92 -14.49 -4.08
C THR A 46 -2.10 -15.77 -3.93
N ASP A 47 -0.78 -15.70 -3.68
CA ASP A 47 0.10 -16.89 -3.80
C ASP A 47 0.60 -17.49 -2.47
N ASP A 48 0.98 -16.71 -1.44
CA ASP A 48 1.35 -17.23 -0.09
C ASP A 48 1.69 -16.03 0.83
N ALA A 49 0.68 -15.18 1.07
CA ALA A 49 0.84 -13.76 1.37
C ALA A 49 1.73 -13.44 2.59
N LEU A 50 2.99 -13.10 2.31
CA LEU A 50 3.79 -12.29 3.23
C LEU A 50 3.09 -10.93 3.41
N PRO A 51 3.07 -10.36 4.63
CA PRO A 51 2.39 -9.09 4.83
C PRO A 51 3.16 -8.00 4.09
N VAL A 52 2.46 -7.32 3.19
CA VAL A 52 2.96 -6.15 2.48
C VAL A 52 2.26 -4.89 2.99
N CYS A 53 2.93 -3.75 2.88
CA CYS A 53 2.43 -2.44 3.26
C CYS A 53 2.69 -1.47 2.10
N ILE A 54 1.75 -0.57 1.82
CA ILE A 54 1.96 0.51 0.84
C ILE A 54 2.30 1.78 1.61
N ASP A 55 3.51 2.27 1.41
CA ASP A 55 4.01 3.50 2.02
C ASP A 55 3.79 4.70 1.09
N CYS A 56 2.99 5.64 1.58
CA CYS A 56 2.59 6.87 0.88
C CYS A 56 3.34 8.12 1.38
N ARG A 57 4.47 8.00 2.09
CA ARG A 57 5.22 9.12 2.72
C ARG A 57 5.77 10.21 1.76
N GLY A 58 5.39 10.22 0.47
CA GLY A 58 5.70 11.27 -0.51
C GLY A 58 4.49 12.09 -0.97
N ALA A 59 3.32 11.92 -0.34
CA ALA A 59 2.11 12.65 -0.70
C ALA A 59 2.32 14.18 -0.54
N PRO A 60 1.92 15.02 -1.52
CA PRO A 60 2.04 16.47 -1.41
C PRO A 60 1.16 17.06 -0.30
N ALA A 61 0.16 16.31 0.16
CA ALA A 61 -0.71 16.65 1.27
C ALA A 61 -1.05 15.38 2.07
N PRO A 62 -1.42 15.50 3.36
CA PRO A 62 -1.99 14.39 4.11
C PRO A 62 -3.22 13.83 3.40
N LEU A 63 -3.37 12.50 3.40
CA LEU A 63 -4.58 11.84 2.92
C LEU A 63 -5.77 12.27 3.79
N VAL A 64 -6.86 12.69 3.17
CA VAL A 64 -8.11 12.95 3.89
C VAL A 64 -9.01 11.71 3.89
N TRP A 65 -10.00 11.69 4.79
CA TRP A 65 -10.91 10.55 4.91
C TRP A 65 -11.62 10.19 3.59
N ALA A 66 -11.95 11.17 2.76
CA ALA A 66 -12.54 10.93 1.44
C ALA A 66 -11.60 10.13 0.51
N ASP A 67 -10.29 10.37 0.59
CA ASP A 67 -9.28 9.66 -0.19
C ASP A 67 -9.17 8.20 0.28
N ILE A 68 -9.16 8.00 1.60
CA ILE A 68 -9.15 6.68 2.24
C ILE A 68 -10.40 5.88 1.82
N VAL A 69 -11.57 6.52 1.83
CA VAL A 69 -12.83 5.88 1.40
C VAL A 69 -12.80 5.54 -0.09
N ALA A 70 -12.22 6.39 -0.94
CA ALA A 70 -12.06 6.10 -2.36
C ALA A 70 -11.15 4.89 -2.60
N LEU A 71 -10.03 4.80 -1.86
CA LEU A 71 -9.12 3.65 -1.90
C LEU A 71 -9.78 2.36 -1.42
N ARG A 72 -10.59 2.42 -0.35
CA ARG A 72 -11.32 1.26 0.21
C ARG A 72 -12.48 0.78 -0.66
N ARG A 73 -13.01 1.64 -1.53
CA ARG A 73 -14.15 1.31 -2.41
C ARG A 73 -13.74 0.60 -3.70
N GLU A 74 -12.45 0.62 -4.07
CA GLU A 74 -11.93 -0.22 -5.14
C GLU A 74 -11.89 -1.68 -4.65
N PRO A 75 -12.66 -2.59 -5.26
CA PRO A 75 -12.87 -3.92 -4.73
C PRO A 75 -11.74 -4.85 -5.16
N THR A 76 -10.93 -5.32 -4.21
CA THR A 76 -10.40 -6.70 -4.26
C THR A 76 -9.97 -7.29 -2.91
N PHE A 77 -9.65 -6.51 -1.86
CA PHE A 77 -9.28 -7.03 -0.51
C PHE A 77 -9.17 -5.91 0.55
N PRO A 78 -9.13 -6.25 1.87
CA PRO A 78 -8.92 -5.28 2.93
C PRO A 78 -7.51 -4.66 2.84
N ILE A 79 -7.45 -3.34 2.67
CA ILE A 79 -6.23 -2.54 2.82
C ILE A 79 -6.22 -2.00 4.26
N ASP A 80 -5.25 -2.42 5.07
CA ASP A 80 -4.91 -1.72 6.31
C ASP A 80 -4.12 -0.45 5.94
N ILE A 81 -4.71 0.70 6.26
CA ILE A 81 -4.20 2.06 5.99
C ILE A 81 -3.91 2.72 7.33
#